data_AF-A0A034VY63-F1
#
_entry.id   AF-A0A034VY63-F1
#
_cell.length_a   1.000
_cell.length_b   1.000
_cell.length_c   1.000
_cell.angle_alpha   90.00
_cell.angle_beta   90.00
_cell.angle_gamma   90.00
#
_symmetry.space_group_name_H-M   'P 1'
#
loop_
_entity.id
_entity.type
_entity.pdbx_description
1 polymer ?
#
loop_
_entity_poly.entity_id
_entity_poly.type
_entity_poly.pdbx_seq_one_letter_code
_entity_poly.pdbx_strand_id
1 'polypeptide(L)'
;MLKHVQISPLRNRSDSVSLRSSCASSICGSPEPPTELQRTPSRASSYSSLSEQLPQTTIKVFTNCLKIDIEYKTLGIQWDTTSKEVITQLLRRLKMRHRDPRLFYLSMEVSVRRAGV
;
A
#
# COMPACT_ATOMS: atom_id res chain seq x y z
N MET A 1 27.31 -11.66 -52.25
CA MET A 1 27.28 -11.03 -50.91
C MET A 1 25.88 -11.16 -50.32
N LEU A 2 25.61 -12.24 -49.57
CA LEU A 2 24.33 -12.46 -48.90
C LEU A 2 24.44 -11.97 -47.46
N LYS A 3 23.59 -11.01 -47.06
CA LYS A 3 23.50 -10.57 -45.67
C LYS A 3 22.64 -11.56 -44.89
N HIS A 4 23.24 -12.22 -43.91
CA HIS A 4 22.54 -13.06 -42.94
C HIS A 4 21.76 -12.16 -41.97
N VAL A 5 20.43 -12.22 -42.00
CA VAL A 5 19.52 -11.54 -41.06
C VAL A 5 19.13 -12.54 -39.98
N GLN A 6 19.66 -12.37 -38.77
CA GLN A 6 19.24 -13.14 -37.60
C GLN A 6 17.94 -12.57 -37.04
N ILE A 7 16.86 -13.33 -37.17
CA ILE A 7 15.56 -13.06 -36.55
C ILE A 7 15.58 -13.73 -35.18
N SER A 8 15.52 -12.94 -34.10
CA SER A 8 15.45 -13.47 -32.73
C SER A 8 13.99 -13.85 -32.38
N PRO A 9 13.72 -15.07 -31.89
CA PRO A 9 12.38 -15.46 -31.43
C PRO A 9 12.03 -14.87 -30.05
N LEU A 10 10.74 -14.61 -29.92
CA LEU A 10 10.00 -13.94 -28.87
C LEU A 10 10.09 -14.55 -27.44
N ARG A 11 9.83 -13.65 -26.47
CA ARG A 11 9.20 -13.82 -25.14
C ARG A 11 10.02 -14.47 -24.01
N ASN A 12 10.38 -13.65 -23.02
CA ASN A 12 9.73 -13.77 -21.71
C ASN A 12 9.72 -12.45 -20.92
N ARG A 13 8.54 -12.10 -20.39
CA ARG A 13 8.29 -10.99 -19.47
C ARG A 13 8.98 -11.22 -18.13
N SER A 14 9.57 -10.18 -17.55
CA SER A 14 9.55 -9.88 -16.10
C SER A 14 10.11 -8.48 -15.86
N ASP A 15 9.22 -7.50 -15.76
CA ASP A 15 9.54 -6.16 -15.27
C ASP A 15 9.88 -6.23 -13.77
N SER A 16 11.15 -6.11 -13.42
CA SER A 16 11.57 -5.92 -12.03
C SER A 16 11.89 -4.45 -11.78
N VAL A 17 10.92 -3.72 -11.21
CA VAL A 17 11.13 -2.37 -10.69
C VAL A 17 12.01 -2.43 -9.44
N SER A 18 13.28 -2.06 -9.58
CA SER A 18 14.20 -1.91 -8.45
C SER A 18 13.94 -0.57 -7.74
N LEU A 19 13.26 -0.61 -6.59
CA LEU A 19 13.27 0.51 -5.65
C LEU A 19 14.61 0.49 -4.89
N ARG A 20 15.54 1.35 -5.31
CA ARG A 20 16.78 1.60 -4.58
C ARG A 20 16.43 2.22 -3.23
N SER A 21 16.60 1.44 -2.16
CA SER A 21 16.55 1.93 -0.78
C SER A 21 17.96 2.26 -0.31
N SER A 22 18.11 3.53 0.06
CA SER A 22 19.00 4.13 1.07
C SER A 22 20.47 3.72 1.15
N CYS A 23 21.30 4.74 0.95
CA CYS A 23 22.65 4.89 1.45
C CYS A 23 22.79 4.42 2.91
N ALA A 24 23.60 3.38 3.11
CA ALA A 24 24.32 3.13 4.35
C ALA A 24 25.78 2.91 3.96
N SER A 25 26.56 3.99 3.89
CA SER A 25 28.01 3.90 3.74
C SER A 25 28.60 3.39 5.05
N SER A 26 29.17 2.20 4.96
CA SER A 26 29.85 1.44 5.99
C SER A 26 31.08 2.16 6.54
N ILE A 27 31.24 2.08 7.85
CA ILE A 27 32.49 2.37 8.56
C ILE A 27 33.30 1.07 8.65
N CYS A 28 34.59 1.17 8.34
CA CYS A 28 35.71 0.31 8.77
C CYS A 28 35.93 -1.06 8.10
N GLY A 29 37.11 -1.20 7.48
CA GLY A 29 38.02 -2.34 7.66
C GLY A 29 37.89 -3.55 6.73
N SER A 30 38.88 -3.77 5.87
CA SER A 30 39.22 -5.07 5.25
C SER A 30 40.44 -5.64 6.01
N PRO A 31 40.58 -6.97 6.22
CA PRO A 31 41.21 -7.84 5.21
C PRO A 31 40.71 -9.33 5.12
N GLU A 32 40.95 -9.93 3.94
CA GLU A 32 41.05 -11.35 3.45
C GLU A 32 40.34 -12.60 4.08
N PRO A 33 40.02 -13.65 3.25
CA PRO A 33 39.36 -14.93 3.59
C PRO A 33 40.42 -16.05 3.93
N PRO A 34 40.17 -17.39 3.96
CA PRO A 34 38.98 -18.24 3.76
C PRO A 34 38.80 -19.40 4.79
N THR A 35 37.58 -19.78 5.20
CA THR A 35 37.24 -21.18 5.56
C THR A 35 35.73 -21.43 5.66
N GLU A 36 35.33 -22.64 5.30
CA GLU A 36 33.97 -23.16 5.20
C GLU A 36 33.11 -23.11 6.48
N LEU A 37 31.80 -23.24 6.21
CA LEU A 37 30.70 -23.75 7.04
C LEU A 37 29.64 -22.72 7.48
N GLN A 38 28.48 -22.86 6.84
CA GLN A 38 27.12 -22.60 7.30
C GLN A 38 26.94 -21.68 8.53
N ARG A 39 26.37 -20.49 8.31
CA ARG A 39 25.17 -20.08 9.04
C ARG A 39 24.45 -18.99 8.26
N THR A 40 23.47 -19.41 7.47
CA THR A 40 22.44 -18.49 6.95
C THR A 40 21.85 -17.73 8.15
N PRO A 41 21.75 -16.38 8.12
CA PRO A 41 20.99 -15.69 9.15
C PRO A 41 19.54 -16.16 9.02
N SER A 42 19.10 -16.81 10.10
CA SER A 42 17.88 -17.56 10.22
C SER A 42 16.68 -16.77 9.70
N ARG A 43 15.86 -17.45 8.89
CA ARG A 43 14.47 -17.09 8.48
C ARG A 43 13.49 -17.03 9.66
N ALA A 44 13.96 -16.66 10.85
CA ALA A 44 13.20 -16.62 12.08
C ALA A 44 12.78 -15.17 12.40
N SER A 45 11.96 -14.60 11.51
CA SER A 45 10.98 -13.59 11.92
C SER A 45 9.61 -14.06 11.46
N SER A 46 9.23 -15.23 11.97
CA SER A 46 8.03 -15.97 11.59
C SER A 46 7.11 -16.13 12.80
N TYR A 47 6.81 -15.02 13.49
CA TYR A 47 5.65 -14.95 14.40
C TYR A 47 4.97 -13.57 14.48
N SER A 48 5.39 -12.58 13.68
CA SER A 48 4.65 -11.30 13.65
C SER A 48 3.35 -11.37 12.83
N SER A 49 3.07 -12.51 12.18
CA SER A 49 1.88 -12.74 11.34
C SER A 49 0.71 -13.41 12.07
N LEU A 50 0.80 -13.60 13.38
CA LEU A 50 -0.33 -13.95 14.25
C LEU A 50 -0.82 -12.74 15.04
N SER A 51 -0.70 -11.53 14.49
CA SER A 51 -1.69 -10.53 14.85
C SER A 51 -3.03 -11.08 14.37
N GLU A 52 -3.99 -11.33 15.25
CA GLU A 52 -5.39 -11.45 14.87
C GLU A 52 -5.73 -10.24 14.00
N GLN A 53 -5.60 -10.41 12.68
CA GLN A 53 -5.71 -9.31 11.76
C GLN A 53 -7.20 -9.10 11.62
N LEU A 54 -7.73 -8.14 12.40
CA LEU A 54 -9.15 -7.80 12.40
C LEU A 54 -9.61 -7.70 10.95
N PRO A 55 -10.75 -8.33 10.58
CA PRO A 55 -11.16 -8.35 9.20
C PRO A 55 -11.19 -6.94 8.61
N GLN A 56 -10.38 -6.73 7.58
CA GLN A 56 -10.27 -5.45 6.90
C GLN A 56 -11.31 -5.38 5.80
N THR A 57 -12.15 -4.36 5.84
CA THR A 57 -13.10 -4.05 4.76
C THR A 57 -12.75 -2.71 4.13
N THR A 58 -13.46 -2.33 3.08
CA THR A 58 -13.31 -1.02 2.44
C THR A 58 -14.63 -0.29 2.41
N ILE A 59 -14.57 1.03 2.60
CA ILE A 59 -15.71 1.93 2.42
C ILE A 59 -15.41 2.91 1.29
N LYS A 60 -16.45 3.26 0.53
CA LYS A 60 -16.41 4.33 -0.46
C LYS A 60 -16.98 5.59 0.19
N VAL A 61 -16.13 6.59 0.44
CA VAL A 61 -16.54 7.88 1.01
C VAL A 61 -16.68 8.88 -0.12
N PHE A 62 -17.88 9.45 -0.29
CA PHE A 62 -18.12 10.51 -1.27
C PHE A 62 -17.58 11.85 -0.74
N THR A 63 -16.87 12.59 -1.59
CA THR A 63 -16.06 13.75 -1.18
C THR A 63 -16.27 15.00 -2.00
N ASN A 64 -17.28 15.04 -2.89
CA ASN A 64 -17.58 16.23 -3.69
C ASN A 64 -17.76 17.49 -2.83
N CYS A 65 -18.30 17.36 -1.62
CA CYS A 65 -18.47 18.46 -0.67
C CYS A 65 -17.16 19.00 -0.07
N LEU A 66 -16.06 18.24 -0.16
CA LEU A 66 -14.72 18.65 0.26
C LEU A 66 -13.89 19.14 -0.93
N LYS A 67 -13.99 18.44 -2.06
CA LYS A 67 -13.25 18.75 -3.29
C LYS A 67 -14.03 18.28 -4.52
N ILE A 68 -14.48 19.24 -5.33
CA ILE A 68 -15.38 18.98 -6.46
C ILE A 68 -14.78 18.04 -7.53
N ASP A 69 -13.46 18.07 -7.73
CA ASP A 69 -12.77 17.20 -8.70
C ASP A 69 -12.62 15.75 -8.22
N ILE A 70 -12.98 15.45 -6.96
CA ILE A 70 -12.80 14.13 -6.36
C ILE A 70 -14.16 13.64 -5.86
N GLU A 71 -14.79 12.79 -6.66
CA GLU A 71 -16.11 12.27 -6.35
C GLU A 71 -16.09 11.37 -5.11
N TYR A 72 -15.14 10.44 -5.03
CA TYR A 72 -15.02 9.54 -3.90
C TYR A 72 -13.58 9.11 -3.61
N LYS A 73 -13.38 8.65 -2.38
CA LYS A 73 -12.17 7.96 -1.94
C LYS A 73 -12.54 6.62 -1.31
N THR A 74 -11.93 5.55 -1.80
CA THR A 74 -11.99 4.24 -1.15
C THR A 74 -10.95 4.18 -0.03
N LEU A 75 -11.39 3.83 1.17
CA LEU A 75 -10.55 3.69 2.37
C LEU A 75 -10.70 2.28 2.93
N GLY A 76 -9.57 1.66 3.30
CA GLY A 76 -9.58 0.44 4.09
C GLY A 76 -9.84 0.77 5.56
N ILE A 77 -10.75 0.04 6.18
CA ILE A 77 -11.13 0.18 7.59
C ILE A 77 -11.12 -1.19 8.28
N GLN A 78 -10.94 -1.17 9.59
CA GLN A 78 -11.16 -2.30 10.49
C GLN A 78 -12.44 -2.06 11.31
N TRP A 79 -12.89 -3.08 12.04
CA TRP A 79 -14.08 -2.99 12.88
C TRP A 79 -14.00 -1.94 14.00
N ASP A 80 -12.79 -1.64 14.46
CA ASP A 80 -12.50 -0.65 15.49
C ASP A 80 -12.20 0.75 14.92
N THR A 81 -12.18 0.90 13.59
CA THR A 81 -11.86 2.18 12.96
C THR A 81 -12.97 3.19 13.23
N THR A 82 -12.60 4.28 13.90
CA THR A 82 -13.52 5.34 14.31
C THR A 82 -13.76 6.34 13.18
N SER A 83 -14.91 7.04 13.24
CA SER A 83 -15.22 8.14 12.31
C SER A 83 -14.14 9.24 12.31
N LYS A 84 -13.59 9.55 13.48
CA LYS A 84 -12.50 10.53 13.63
C LYS A 84 -11.25 10.12 12.84
N GLU A 85 -10.90 8.83 12.87
CA GLU A 85 -9.75 8.31 12.11
C GLU A 85 -10.03 8.37 10.61
N VAL A 86 -11.22 7.96 10.16
CA VAL A 86 -11.63 8.06 8.76
C VAL A 86 -11.53 9.51 8.26
N ILE A 87 -12.09 10.47 9.00
CA ILE A 87 -12.03 11.90 8.65
C ILE A 87 -10.58 12.39 8.59
N THR A 88 -9.76 12.04 9.58
CA THR A 88 -8.36 12.43 9.62
C THR A 88 -7.58 11.87 8.43
N GLN A 89 -7.80 10.61 8.07
CA GLN A 89 -7.21 9.97 6.90
C GLN A 89 -7.67 10.65 5.60
N LEU A 90 -8.95 11.00 5.50
CA LEU A 90 -9.52 11.64 4.32
C LEU A 90 -8.94 13.04 4.09
N LEU A 91 -8.95 13.90 5.12
CA LEU A 91 -8.33 15.24 5.06
C LEU A 91 -6.84 15.14 4.69
N ARG A 92 -6.15 14.11 5.19
CA ARG A 92 -4.76 13.81 4.83
C ARG A 92 -4.60 13.46 3.34
N ARG A 93 -5.45 12.59 2.79
CA ARG A 93 -5.39 12.13 1.39
C ARG A 93 -5.80 13.22 0.40
N LEU A 94 -6.72 14.10 0.81
CA LEU A 94 -7.22 15.22 0.01
C LEU A 94 -6.34 16.48 0.09
N LYS A 95 -5.22 16.44 0.84
CA LYS A 95 -4.33 17.59 1.09
C LYS A 95 -5.00 18.75 1.87
N MET A 96 -5.95 18.44 2.74
CA MET A 96 -6.70 19.38 3.60
C MET A 96 -6.32 19.29 5.09
N ARG A 97 -5.08 18.90 5.41
CA ARG A 97 -4.61 18.69 6.81
C ARG A 97 -4.68 19.92 7.72
N HIS A 98 -4.83 21.11 7.15
CA HIS A 98 -4.94 22.37 7.88
C HIS A 98 -6.33 22.61 8.47
N ARG A 99 -7.34 21.80 8.09
CA ARG A 99 -8.70 21.90 8.61
C ARG A 99 -8.82 21.11 9.91
N ASP A 100 -9.57 21.63 10.88
CA ASP A 100 -9.87 20.90 12.11
C ASP A 100 -10.81 19.71 11.81
N PRO A 101 -10.40 18.45 12.07
CA PRO A 101 -11.24 17.27 11.84
C PRO A 101 -12.54 17.27 12.67
N ARG A 102 -12.62 18.02 13.78
CA ARG A 102 -13.83 18.12 14.62
C ARG A 102 -14.97 18.88 13.95
N LEU A 103 -14.70 19.61 12.87
CA LEU A 103 -15.71 20.33 12.09
C LEU A 103 -16.42 19.44 11.06
N PHE A 104 -16.06 18.16 10.99
CA PHE A 104 -16.60 17.21 10.01
C PHE A 104 -17.23 16.02 10.73
N TYR A 105 -18.18 15.38 10.04
CA TYR A 105 -18.80 14.13 10.43
C TYR A 105 -19.00 13.26 9.20
N LEU A 106 -19.27 11.97 9.42
CA LEU A 106 -19.66 11.05 8.36
C LEU A 106 -21.17 10.89 8.37
N SER A 107 -21.81 11.02 7.20
CA SER A 107 -23.19 10.64 7.00
C SER A 107 -23.26 9.37 6.14
N MET A 108 -24.24 8.52 6.43
CA MET A 108 -24.56 7.34 5.65
C MET A 108 -26.06 7.34 5.40
N GLU A 109 -26.46 7.30 4.13
CA GLU A 109 -27.85 7.13 3.75
C GLU A 109 -28.11 5.65 3.50
N VAL A 110 -29.20 5.11 4.06
CA VAL A 110 -29.61 3.72 3.90
C VAL A 110 -30.98 3.70 3.24
N SER A 111 -31.08 3.05 2.08
CA SER A 111 -32.34 2.83 1.38
C SER A 111 -32.69 1.34 1.40
N VAL A 112 -33.96 1.04 1.68
CA VAL A 112 -34.50 -0.32 1.62
C VAL A 112 -35.37 -0.44 0.38
N ARG A 113 -35.04 -1.36 -0.53
CA ARG A 113 -35.90 -1.66 -1.68
C ARG A 113 -37.01 -2.60 -1.22
N ARG A 114 -38.26 -2.31 -1.63
CA ARG A 114 -39.38 -3.21 -1.38
C ARG A 114 -39.18 -4.47 -2.23
N ALA A 115 -39.21 -5.65 -1.61
CA ALA A 115 -39.19 -6.91 -2.34
C ALA A 115 -40.47 -7.03 -3.18
N GLY A 116 -40.34 -7.18 -4.50
CA GLY A 116 -41.46 -7.49 -5.40
C GLY A 116 -41.95 -6.35 -6.31
N VAL A 117 -41.17 -5.29 -6.54
CA VAL A 117 -41.36 -4.33 -7.66
C VAL A 117 -40.08 -4.27 -8.48
#